data_AF-A0A972ZRR7-F1
#
_entry.id   AF-A0A972ZRR7-F1
#
_cell.length_a   1.000
_cell.length_b   1.000
_cell.length_c   1.000
_cell.angle_alpha   90.00
_cell.angle_beta   90.00
_cell.angle_gamma   90.00
#
_symmetry.space_group_name_H-M   'P 1'
#
loop_
_entity.id
_entity.type
_entity.pdbx_description
1 polymer ?
#
loop_
_entity_poly.entity_id
_entity_poly.type
_entity_poly.pdbx_seq_one_letter_code
_entity_poly.pdbx_strand_id
1 'polypeptide(L)'
;MKKIKGNNVVKNPHLFLLLIFLSLSFLVMSQASQSITDLPGVSTKVGAALPSTGLAQFPPLISHVAAVAPDVLCIEIDACKIIPRIQIPYIADPEDVIVEGSKTALGEIRNMHVVRDGFPLGNLVGEGRKTITLHDRLVGKHLNTDVADKATSYTISSRGDDNYKEALSPVKVWRKTKPTDWTDTSWQFEQTQLGTAKHYIYLKLPKPLKEGDTYLINLPGLDLNRSFVYYVHDPVYTRSEAVHVSQIGFRADDPEKNAYLSVWMGNGGGYTYPEN
;
A
#
# COMPACT_ATOMS: atom_id res chain seq x y z
N MET A 1 33.47 66.56 -6.06
CA MET A 1 34.20 66.08 -4.86
C MET A 1 33.84 66.95 -3.67
N LYS A 2 33.00 66.46 -2.75
CA LYS A 2 32.67 67.17 -1.50
C LYS A 2 32.83 66.19 -0.34
N LYS A 3 33.86 66.42 0.48
CA LYS A 3 33.99 65.89 1.85
C LYS A 3 33.27 66.84 2.78
N ILE A 4 32.43 66.31 3.67
CA ILE A 4 31.98 67.03 4.87
C ILE A 4 32.26 66.15 6.07
N LYS A 5 33.08 66.68 6.99
CA LYS A 5 33.37 66.16 8.33
C LYS A 5 32.42 66.85 9.32
N GLY A 6 31.89 66.05 10.25
CA GLY A 6 32.01 66.31 11.69
C GLY A 6 30.88 67.03 12.43
N ASN A 7 30.28 66.28 13.39
CA ASN A 7 30.04 66.63 14.81
C ASN A 7 29.08 67.81 15.14
N ASN A 8 28.23 67.81 16.17
CA ASN A 8 27.88 66.87 17.26
C ASN A 8 26.70 67.49 18.08
N VAL A 9 25.98 66.66 18.85
CA VAL A 9 25.06 66.96 19.99
C VAL A 9 23.71 67.63 19.62
N VAL A 10 22.53 67.15 20.07
CA VAL A 10 21.94 67.41 21.40
C VAL A 10 20.70 66.52 21.68
N LYS A 11 20.77 65.85 22.84
CA LYS A 11 19.76 65.57 23.91
C LYS A 11 18.30 65.19 23.56
N ASN A 12 17.94 63.97 23.99
CA ASN A 12 16.62 63.58 24.51
C ASN A 12 16.46 64.13 25.95
N PRO A 13 15.26 64.35 26.54
CA PRO A 13 14.31 63.24 26.77
C PRO A 13 12.79 63.57 26.97
N HIS A 14 12.00 62.49 27.01
CA HIS A 14 10.72 62.26 27.70
C HIS A 14 9.38 62.82 27.18
N LEU A 15 8.40 61.90 27.23
CA LEU A 15 7.00 62.05 27.65
C LEU A 15 5.93 62.03 26.53
N PHE A 16 5.25 60.88 26.39
CA PHE A 16 3.79 60.71 26.49
C PHE A 16 3.37 59.43 25.74
N LEU A 17 2.90 58.40 26.47
CA LEU A 17 1.68 57.71 26.06
C LEU A 17 1.01 57.04 27.27
N LEU A 18 -0.32 57.08 27.21
CA LEU A 18 -1.31 56.96 28.27
C LEU A 18 -1.78 55.51 28.47
N LEU A 19 -2.14 55.22 29.73
CA LEU A 19 -2.84 54.04 30.28
C LEU A 19 -4.09 53.55 29.52
N ILE A 20 -4.41 52.24 29.62
CA ILE A 20 -5.58 51.68 30.38
C ILE A 20 -5.68 50.13 30.28
N PHE A 21 -5.67 49.50 31.47
CA PHE A 21 -6.28 48.23 31.93
C PHE A 21 -6.18 46.90 31.14
N LEU A 22 -5.58 45.87 31.77
CA LEU A 22 -6.31 44.62 32.06
C LEU A 22 -5.72 43.86 33.26
N SER A 23 -6.61 43.43 34.13
CA SER A 23 -6.42 42.71 35.39
C SER A 23 -5.74 41.34 35.23
N LEU A 24 -4.78 41.07 36.10
CA LEU A 24 -4.13 39.77 36.27
C LEU A 24 -5.04 38.84 37.10
N SER A 25 -5.71 37.90 36.45
CA SER A 25 -6.30 36.73 37.11
C SER A 25 -5.33 35.56 37.00
N PHE A 26 -4.71 35.20 38.13
CA PHE A 26 -4.02 33.92 38.28
C PHE A 26 -5.05 32.80 38.29
N LEU A 27 -5.30 32.22 37.12
CA LEU A 27 -5.85 30.88 37.00
C LEU A 27 -4.68 29.91 36.88
N VAL A 28 -4.38 29.23 37.99
CA VAL A 28 -3.65 27.97 37.97
C VAL A 28 -4.52 26.99 37.19
N MET A 29 -4.29 26.88 35.88
CA MET A 29 -4.72 25.72 35.13
C MET A 29 -3.76 24.59 35.49
N SER A 30 -4.22 23.74 36.41
CA SER A 30 -3.80 22.35 36.48
C SER A 30 -3.88 21.78 35.07
N GLN A 31 -2.73 21.56 34.42
CA GLN A 31 -2.63 20.78 33.20
C GLN A 31 -2.93 19.33 33.58
N ALA A 32 -4.21 19.02 33.70
CA ALA A 32 -4.68 17.66 33.52
C ALA A 32 -4.21 17.21 32.13
N SER A 33 -3.46 16.11 32.12
CA SER A 33 -3.01 15.34 30.97
C SER A 33 -3.98 15.44 29.78
N GLN A 34 -3.69 16.33 28.83
CA GLN A 34 -4.26 16.22 27.50
C GLN A 34 -3.51 15.08 26.82
N SER A 35 -4.20 13.95 26.71
CA SER A 35 -3.85 12.85 25.82
C SER A 35 -3.53 13.41 24.43
N ILE A 36 -2.29 13.21 23.94
CA ILE A 36 -1.79 13.64 22.62
C ILE A 36 -2.45 12.83 21.47
N THR A 37 -3.62 12.24 21.69
CA THR A 37 -4.32 11.39 20.73
C THR A 37 -4.91 12.13 19.51
N ASP A 38 -4.79 13.46 19.45
CA ASP A 38 -5.45 14.27 18.42
C ASP A 38 -4.45 15.04 17.54
N LEU A 39 -3.42 14.37 17.01
CA LEU A 39 -2.77 14.85 15.78
C LEU A 39 -3.62 14.38 14.58
N PRO A 40 -4.39 15.28 13.93
CA PRO A 40 -5.26 14.88 12.83
C PRO A 40 -4.43 14.30 11.67
N GLY A 41 -4.66 13.02 11.35
CA GLY A 41 -4.11 12.36 10.16
C GLY A 41 -3.04 11.29 10.43
N VAL A 42 -2.58 11.11 11.67
CA VAL A 42 -1.64 10.02 12.01
C VAL A 42 -2.42 8.83 12.57
N SER A 43 -2.32 7.68 11.90
CA SER A 43 -2.93 6.45 12.42
C SER A 43 -2.17 5.98 13.66
N THR A 44 -2.89 5.73 14.76
CA THR A 44 -2.33 5.16 15.99
C THR A 44 -2.24 3.63 15.96
N LYS A 45 -2.54 3.01 14.80
CA LYS A 45 -2.65 1.57 14.64
C LYS A 45 -1.32 0.93 14.23
N VAL A 46 -0.98 -0.22 14.81
CA VAL A 46 0.16 -1.04 14.34
C VAL A 46 -0.14 -1.53 12.93
N GLY A 47 0.87 -1.55 12.06
CA GLY A 47 0.67 -1.96 10.68
C GLY A 47 0.07 -0.89 9.77
N ALA A 48 -0.47 0.20 10.31
CA ALA A 48 -0.92 1.30 9.48
C ALA A 48 0.23 1.94 8.71
N ALA A 49 -0.12 2.66 7.65
CA ALA A 49 0.81 3.50 6.92
C ALA A 49 1.59 4.37 7.91
N LEU A 50 2.90 4.51 7.67
CA LEU A 50 3.77 5.36 8.47
C LEU A 50 3.09 6.74 8.65
N PRO A 51 3.20 7.37 9.84
CA PRO A 51 2.75 8.74 10.06
C PRO A 51 3.26 9.57 8.91
N SER A 52 2.38 10.37 8.31
CA SER A 52 2.69 11.04 7.06
C SER A 52 4.03 11.77 7.19
N THR A 53 5.06 11.21 6.57
CA THR A 53 6.24 11.97 6.16
C THR A 53 5.87 12.96 5.03
N GLY A 54 4.57 13.16 4.76
CA GLY A 54 4.04 13.80 3.56
C GLY A 54 4.18 12.95 2.29
N LEU A 55 4.67 11.71 2.38
CA LEU A 55 4.94 10.88 1.20
C LEU A 55 3.66 10.28 0.61
N ALA A 56 3.47 10.50 -0.70
CA ALA A 56 2.40 9.90 -1.47
C ALA A 56 2.49 8.36 -1.44
N GLN A 57 1.36 7.70 -1.16
CA GLN A 57 1.27 6.23 -1.17
C GLN A 57 1.28 5.71 -2.61
N PHE A 58 1.98 4.60 -2.85
CA PHE A 58 2.07 3.98 -4.17
C PHE A 58 0.70 3.44 -4.62
N PRO A 59 0.26 3.74 -5.86
CA PRO A 59 -0.94 3.12 -6.41
C PRO A 59 -0.72 1.61 -6.66
N PRO A 60 -1.79 0.81 -6.81
CA PRO A 60 -1.66 -0.58 -7.22
C PRO A 60 -0.98 -0.72 -8.58
N LEU A 61 -0.28 -1.85 -8.76
CA LEU A 61 0.60 -2.09 -9.91
C LEU A 61 0.07 -3.25 -10.75
N ILE A 62 -0.11 -3.03 -12.06
CA ILE A 62 -0.28 -4.13 -13.00
C ILE A 62 1.04 -4.90 -13.09
N SER A 63 1.04 -6.16 -12.64
CA SER A 63 2.23 -7.01 -12.61
C SER A 63 2.24 -8.09 -13.68
N HIS A 64 1.09 -8.48 -14.23
CA HIS A 64 1.02 -9.45 -15.31
C HIS A 64 -0.27 -9.33 -16.11
N VAL A 65 -0.23 -9.71 -17.39
CA VAL A 65 -1.40 -9.83 -18.26
C VAL A 65 -1.26 -11.10 -19.10
N ALA A 66 -2.28 -11.95 -19.13
CA ALA A 66 -2.26 -13.18 -19.90
C ALA A 66 -3.66 -13.66 -20.26
N ALA A 67 -3.79 -14.35 -21.40
CA ALA A 67 -5.00 -15.09 -21.70
C ALA A 67 -5.11 -16.33 -20.79
N VAL A 68 -6.31 -16.59 -20.26
CA VAL A 68 -6.64 -17.83 -19.53
C VAL A 68 -7.59 -18.71 -20.33
N ALA A 69 -8.30 -18.14 -21.30
CA ALA A 69 -9.07 -18.85 -22.32
C ALA A 69 -9.02 -18.04 -23.63
N PRO A 70 -9.46 -18.58 -24.79
CA PRO A 70 -9.38 -17.86 -26.06
C PRO A 70 -10.01 -16.45 -26.04
N ASP A 71 -11.04 -16.26 -25.24
CA ASP A 71 -11.77 -15.00 -25.08
C ASP A 71 -11.84 -14.52 -23.62
N VAL A 72 -10.89 -14.94 -22.77
CA VAL A 72 -10.77 -14.44 -21.39
C VAL A 72 -9.34 -14.00 -21.12
N LEU A 73 -9.18 -12.70 -20.84
CA LEU A 73 -7.91 -12.11 -20.43
C LEU A 73 -7.87 -11.93 -18.91
N CYS A 74 -6.76 -12.29 -18.28
CA CYS A 74 -6.50 -12.05 -16.87
C CYS A 74 -5.48 -10.92 -16.71
N ILE A 75 -5.78 -9.95 -15.85
CA ILE A 75 -4.89 -8.87 -15.42
C ILE A 75 -4.57 -9.08 -13.94
N GLU A 76 -3.30 -9.28 -13.61
CA GLU A 76 -2.82 -9.35 -12.23
C GLU A 76 -2.42 -7.96 -11.74
N ILE A 77 -2.97 -7.56 -10.59
CA ILE A 77 -2.72 -6.27 -9.95
C ILE A 77 -2.27 -6.50 -8.50
N ASP A 78 -1.06 -6.04 -8.18
CA ASP A 78 -0.52 -6.05 -6.82
C ASP A 78 -0.94 -4.78 -6.08
N ALA A 79 -1.58 -4.93 -4.93
CA ALA A 79 -2.05 -3.85 -4.08
C ALA A 79 -1.37 -3.90 -2.71
N CYS A 80 -0.85 -2.74 -2.30
CA CYS A 80 -0.05 -2.54 -1.09
C CYS A 80 1.23 -3.40 -1.03
N LYS A 81 2.09 -3.12 -0.05
CA LYS A 81 3.28 -3.91 0.33
C LYS A 81 3.46 -3.85 1.84
N ILE A 82 4.08 -4.88 2.42
CA ILE A 82 4.57 -4.85 3.80
C ILE A 82 6.04 -4.44 3.80
N ILE A 83 6.36 -3.41 4.58
CA ILE A 83 7.74 -3.17 5.04
C ILE A 83 7.92 -4.08 6.25
N PRO A 84 8.81 -5.08 6.17
CA PRO A 84 8.96 -6.05 7.23
C PRO A 84 9.60 -5.44 8.47
N ARG A 85 9.38 -6.07 9.62
CA ARG A 85 10.11 -5.78 10.85
C ARG A 85 11.62 -5.87 10.65
N ILE A 86 12.31 -4.87 11.18
CA ILE A 86 13.78 -4.85 11.28
C ILE A 86 14.19 -4.48 12.70
N GLN A 87 15.33 -5.03 13.13
CA GLN A 87 15.97 -4.64 14.38
C GLN A 87 17.09 -3.66 14.10
N ILE A 88 17.04 -2.52 14.76
CA ILE A 88 18.04 -1.45 14.64
C ILE A 88 18.42 -0.92 16.02
N PRO A 89 19.59 -0.30 16.19
CA PRO A 89 19.91 0.42 17.42
C PRO A 89 18.83 1.45 17.75
N TYR A 90 18.39 1.46 19.01
CA TYR A 90 17.41 2.44 19.47
C TYR A 90 18.10 3.76 19.75
N ILE A 91 17.62 4.82 19.09
CA ILE A 91 18.00 6.21 19.35
C ILE A 91 16.77 6.87 19.96
N ALA A 92 16.88 7.18 21.26
CA ALA A 92 15.80 7.82 22.00
C ALA A 92 15.53 9.22 21.45
N ASP A 93 14.25 9.53 21.35
CA ASP A 93 13.74 10.86 21.00
C ASP A 93 12.98 11.43 22.21
N PRO A 94 13.06 12.74 22.50
CA PRO A 94 12.30 13.35 23.59
C PRO A 94 10.79 13.10 23.54
N GLU A 95 10.22 12.87 22.35
CA GLU A 95 8.79 12.58 22.15
C GLU A 95 8.44 11.09 22.31
N ASP A 96 9.43 10.23 22.61
CA ASP A 96 9.17 8.82 22.87
C ASP A 96 8.46 8.60 24.20
N VAL A 97 7.30 7.94 24.12
CA VAL A 97 6.59 7.37 25.25
C VAL A 97 6.85 5.87 25.30
N ILE A 98 7.50 5.43 26.37
CA ILE A 98 7.75 4.00 26.61
C ILE A 98 6.59 3.41 27.40
N VAL A 99 5.88 2.46 26.80
CA VAL A 99 4.77 1.73 27.42
C VAL A 99 5.24 0.34 27.83
N GLU A 100 5.22 0.05 29.12
CA GLU A 100 5.55 -1.27 29.65
C GLU A 100 4.36 -2.23 29.51
N GLY A 101 4.62 -3.40 28.95
CA GLY A 101 3.68 -4.51 28.84
C GLY A 101 3.66 -5.39 30.09
N SER A 102 3.15 -6.62 29.93
CA SER A 102 3.04 -7.58 31.02
C SER A 102 4.40 -8.00 31.59
N LYS A 103 4.40 -8.40 32.87
CA LYS A 103 5.59 -8.91 33.55
C LYS A 103 5.65 -10.45 33.49
N THR A 104 6.86 -11.01 33.53
CA THR A 104 7.10 -12.44 33.74
C THR A 104 6.74 -12.82 35.18
N ALA A 105 6.68 -14.12 35.48
CA ALA A 105 6.51 -14.60 36.86
C ALA A 105 7.65 -14.16 37.81
N LEU A 106 8.80 -13.77 37.25
CA LEU A 106 9.97 -13.25 37.98
C LEU A 106 9.93 -11.72 38.12
N GLY A 107 8.87 -11.05 37.66
CA GLY A 107 8.70 -9.60 37.78
C GLY A 107 9.34 -8.78 36.64
N GLU A 108 9.96 -9.42 35.66
CA GLU A 108 10.62 -8.75 34.55
C GLU A 108 9.60 -8.28 33.51
N ILE A 109 9.76 -7.07 32.98
CA ILE A 109 8.87 -6.57 31.92
C ILE A 109 9.14 -7.36 30.63
N ARG A 110 8.12 -8.02 30.07
CA ARG A 110 8.27 -8.79 28.82
C ARG A 110 8.44 -7.87 27.61
N ASN A 111 7.50 -6.94 27.44
CA ASN A 111 7.46 -6.05 26.28
C ASN A 111 7.57 -4.61 26.72
N MET A 112 8.40 -3.83 26.03
CA MET A 112 8.50 -2.38 26.22
C MET A 112 8.30 -1.76 24.85
N HIS A 113 7.23 -1.02 24.70
CA HIS A 113 6.82 -0.46 23.42
C HIS A 113 7.23 0.99 23.34
N VAL A 114 7.72 1.40 22.17
CA VAL A 114 8.01 2.81 21.88
C VAL A 114 6.85 3.37 21.09
N VAL A 115 6.20 4.39 21.63
CA VAL A 115 5.21 5.21 20.93
C VAL A 115 5.82 6.58 20.71
N ARG A 116 5.89 7.05 19.47
CA ARG A 116 6.42 8.38 19.12
C ARG A 116 5.33 9.17 18.41
N ASP A 117 4.99 10.35 18.90
CA ASP A 117 3.89 11.17 18.34
C ASP A 117 2.56 10.39 18.24
N GLY A 118 2.26 9.54 19.22
CA GLY A 118 1.08 8.67 19.21
C GLY A 118 1.17 7.45 18.28
N PHE A 119 2.24 7.30 17.50
CA PHE A 119 2.46 6.19 16.59
C PHE A 119 3.22 5.03 17.26
N PRO A 120 2.71 3.78 17.20
CA PRO A 120 3.39 2.62 17.77
C PRO A 120 4.59 2.24 16.90
N LEU A 121 5.79 2.68 17.28
CA LEU A 121 7.03 2.58 16.50
C LEU A 121 7.62 1.16 16.52
N GLY A 122 7.69 0.53 17.69
CA GLY A 122 8.34 -0.77 17.84
C GLY A 122 8.46 -1.24 19.29
N ASN A 123 9.18 -2.35 19.46
CA ASN A 123 9.49 -2.94 20.77
C ASN A 123 10.97 -2.79 21.09
N LEU A 124 11.30 -2.29 22.29
CA LEU A 124 12.65 -2.38 22.83
C LEU A 124 12.96 -3.81 23.22
N VAL A 125 14.06 -4.34 22.71
CA VAL A 125 14.51 -5.72 22.87
C VAL A 125 15.98 -5.78 23.28
N GLY A 126 16.39 -6.96 23.73
CA GLY A 126 17.76 -7.22 24.18
C GLY A 126 18.08 -6.65 25.56
N GLU A 127 19.28 -6.94 26.03
CA GLU A 127 19.79 -6.48 27.31
C GLU A 127 19.94 -4.95 27.32
N GLY A 128 19.49 -4.31 28.40
CA GLY A 128 19.54 -2.86 28.55
C GLY A 128 18.65 -2.06 27.58
N ARG A 129 17.80 -2.73 26.78
CA ARG A 129 16.78 -2.10 25.91
C ARG A 129 17.36 -1.09 24.90
N LYS A 130 18.57 -1.37 24.39
CA LYS A 130 19.30 -0.51 23.43
C LYS A 130 19.00 -0.79 21.96
N THR A 131 18.14 -1.78 21.68
CA THR A 131 17.74 -2.17 20.32
C THR A 131 16.23 -2.08 20.21
N ILE A 132 15.74 -1.58 19.09
CA ILE A 132 14.31 -1.55 18.77
C ILE A 132 14.01 -2.49 17.61
N THR A 133 12.99 -3.33 17.76
CA THR A 133 12.35 -4.03 16.64
C THR A 133 11.21 -3.16 16.14
N LEU A 134 11.35 -2.55 14.98
CA LEU A 134 10.26 -1.79 14.36
C LEU A 134 9.11 -2.73 14.00
N HIS A 135 7.86 -2.30 14.15
CA HIS A 135 6.70 -3.06 13.68
C HIS A 135 6.60 -3.08 12.15
N ASP A 136 5.94 -4.12 11.60
CA ASP A 136 5.59 -4.18 10.18
C ASP A 136 4.77 -2.96 9.78
N ARG A 137 4.91 -2.52 8.52
CA ARG A 137 4.16 -1.38 7.97
C ARG A 137 3.51 -1.73 6.66
N LEU A 138 2.22 -1.44 6.54
CA LEU A 138 1.55 -1.44 5.25
C LEU A 138 1.87 -0.14 4.50
N VAL A 139 2.29 -0.24 3.24
CA VAL A 139 2.45 0.90 2.34
C VAL A 139 1.71 0.65 1.03
N GLY A 140 1.33 1.74 0.37
CA GLY A 140 0.56 1.70 -0.88
C GLY A 140 -0.95 1.78 -0.66
N LYS A 141 -1.67 1.95 -1.76
CA LYS A 141 -3.13 2.00 -1.81
C LYS A 141 -3.71 0.62 -2.13
N HIS A 142 -4.86 0.33 -1.55
CA HIS A 142 -5.69 -0.78 -2.00
C HIS A 142 -6.32 -0.48 -3.37
N LEU A 143 -6.62 -1.53 -4.14
CA LEU A 143 -7.40 -1.41 -5.35
C LEU A 143 -8.84 -0.99 -5.02
N ASN A 144 -9.37 0.01 -5.74
CA ASN A 144 -10.80 0.30 -5.69
C ASN A 144 -11.57 -0.81 -6.44
N THR A 145 -12.06 -1.80 -5.68
CA THR A 145 -12.74 -2.97 -6.25
C THR A 145 -14.08 -2.63 -6.90
N ASP A 146 -14.78 -1.61 -6.42
CA ASP A 146 -16.07 -1.19 -6.98
C ASP A 146 -15.91 -0.63 -8.39
N VAL A 147 -14.77 0.00 -8.67
CA VAL A 147 -14.42 0.43 -10.04
C VAL A 147 -13.87 -0.73 -10.85
N ALA A 148 -13.03 -1.58 -10.24
CA ALA A 148 -12.44 -2.74 -10.92
C ALA A 148 -13.48 -3.76 -11.41
N ASP A 149 -14.60 -3.90 -10.73
CA ASP A 149 -15.64 -4.88 -11.08
C ASP A 149 -16.55 -4.41 -12.24
N LYS A 150 -16.36 -3.19 -12.76
CA LYS A 150 -17.17 -2.61 -13.86
C LYS A 150 -16.53 -2.85 -15.22
N ALA A 151 -17.28 -3.42 -16.17
CA ALA A 151 -16.84 -3.58 -17.55
C ALA A 151 -16.48 -2.25 -18.24
N THR A 152 -17.17 -1.17 -17.90
CA THR A 152 -16.89 0.19 -18.42
C THR A 152 -15.56 0.77 -17.96
N SER A 153 -14.90 0.15 -16.98
CA SER A 153 -13.56 0.55 -16.56
C SER A 153 -12.48 0.09 -17.54
N TYR A 154 -12.83 -0.71 -18.55
CA TYR A 154 -11.88 -1.32 -19.48
C TYR A 154 -12.29 -1.12 -20.93
N THR A 155 -11.30 -0.88 -21.79
CA THR A 155 -11.44 -1.03 -23.24
C THR A 155 -10.23 -1.73 -23.84
N ILE A 156 -10.47 -2.54 -24.86
CA ILE A 156 -9.45 -3.30 -25.58
C ILE A 156 -9.51 -2.89 -27.04
N SER A 157 -8.37 -2.54 -27.63
CA SER A 157 -8.24 -2.29 -29.06
C SER A 157 -6.94 -2.88 -29.62
N SER A 158 -6.90 -3.11 -30.91
CA SER A 158 -5.73 -3.59 -31.65
C SER A 158 -5.75 -3.02 -33.06
N ARG A 159 -4.57 -2.66 -33.58
CA ARG A 159 -4.41 -2.24 -34.98
C ARG A 159 -4.32 -3.42 -35.95
N GLY A 160 -3.90 -4.60 -35.46
CA GLY A 160 -3.63 -5.79 -36.27
C GLY A 160 -4.78 -6.81 -36.31
N ASP A 161 -5.76 -6.66 -35.41
CA ASP A 161 -6.94 -7.52 -35.33
C ASP A 161 -8.21 -6.75 -35.70
N ASP A 162 -8.85 -7.15 -36.79
CA ASP A 162 -10.06 -6.53 -37.31
C ASP A 162 -11.22 -6.53 -36.29
N ASN A 163 -11.26 -7.51 -35.39
CA ASN A 163 -12.28 -7.58 -34.33
C ASN A 163 -12.13 -6.48 -33.27
N TYR A 164 -10.96 -5.86 -33.19
CA TYR A 164 -10.59 -4.88 -32.16
C TYR A 164 -10.04 -3.59 -32.75
N LYS A 165 -10.27 -3.33 -34.05
CA LYS A 165 -9.91 -2.05 -34.69
C LYS A 165 -10.50 -0.85 -33.94
N GLU A 166 -11.76 -0.99 -33.54
CA GLU A 166 -12.43 -0.09 -32.61
C GLU A 166 -12.30 -0.61 -31.18
N ALA A 167 -12.23 0.30 -30.22
CA ALA A 167 -12.12 -0.06 -28.82
C ALA A 167 -13.41 -0.70 -28.30
N LEU A 168 -13.30 -1.90 -27.74
CA LEU A 168 -14.43 -2.66 -27.20
C LEU A 168 -14.30 -2.86 -25.70
N SER A 169 -15.42 -2.79 -24.99
CA SER A 169 -15.49 -3.18 -23.59
C SER A 169 -15.67 -4.70 -23.44
N PRO A 170 -15.15 -5.30 -22.35
CA PRO A 170 -15.47 -6.67 -21.98
C PRO A 170 -16.98 -6.85 -21.83
N VAL A 171 -17.47 -8.05 -22.17
CA VAL A 171 -18.87 -8.44 -21.95
C VAL A 171 -19.14 -8.62 -20.45
N LYS A 172 -18.14 -9.10 -19.71
CA LYS A 172 -18.22 -9.31 -18.26
C LYS A 172 -16.86 -9.14 -17.63
N VAL A 173 -16.86 -8.73 -16.36
CA VAL A 173 -15.68 -8.67 -15.53
C VAL A 173 -15.89 -9.55 -14.32
N TRP A 174 -14.89 -10.35 -14.00
CA TRP A 174 -14.83 -11.13 -12.78
C TRP A 174 -13.55 -10.84 -12.03
N ARG A 175 -13.57 -11.11 -10.72
CA ARG A 175 -12.43 -10.86 -9.86
C ARG A 175 -12.25 -11.98 -8.86
N LYS A 176 -10.97 -12.35 -8.70
CA LYS A 176 -10.45 -13.13 -7.57
C LYS A 176 -9.41 -12.28 -6.84
N THR A 177 -9.48 -12.23 -5.52
CA THR A 177 -8.46 -11.57 -4.69
C THR A 177 -7.78 -12.63 -3.84
N LYS A 178 -6.44 -12.64 -3.83
CA LYS A 178 -5.63 -13.49 -2.94
C LYS A 178 -4.90 -12.58 -1.96
N PRO A 179 -5.03 -12.78 -0.64
CA PRO A 179 -4.13 -12.12 0.30
C PRO A 179 -2.69 -12.60 0.04
N THR A 180 -1.74 -11.67 0.06
CA THR A 180 -0.33 -11.97 -0.24
C THR A 180 0.58 -11.84 0.97
N ASP A 181 0.19 -11.03 1.95
CA ASP A 181 0.92 -10.81 3.18
C ASP A 181 0.03 -10.12 4.21
N TRP A 182 0.43 -10.11 5.48
CA TRP A 182 -0.27 -9.43 6.57
C TRP A 182 0.72 -8.87 7.59
N THR A 183 0.38 -7.72 8.17
CA THR A 183 1.14 -7.13 9.26
C THR A 183 1.06 -8.04 10.49
N ASP A 184 2.17 -8.31 11.14
CA ASP A 184 2.13 -8.85 12.50
C ASP A 184 1.78 -7.72 13.47
N THR A 185 0.48 -7.54 13.73
CA THR A 185 0.06 -6.69 14.83
C THR A 185 0.33 -7.45 16.13
N SER A 186 1.12 -6.87 17.02
CA SER A 186 1.15 -7.41 18.38
C SER A 186 -0.27 -7.31 18.93
N TRP A 187 -0.86 -8.45 19.27
CA TRP A 187 -2.18 -8.63 19.89
C TRP A 187 -2.47 -7.70 21.10
N GLN A 188 -1.43 -7.02 21.59
CA GLN A 188 -1.40 -6.09 22.70
C GLN A 188 -1.89 -4.67 22.34
N PHE A 189 -1.86 -4.27 21.06
CA PHE A 189 -2.33 -2.95 20.63
C PHE A 189 -3.60 -3.02 19.80
N GLU A 190 -3.68 -3.95 18.86
CA GLU A 190 -4.87 -4.12 18.03
C GLU A 190 -4.95 -5.53 17.44
N GLN A 191 -6.17 -6.08 17.41
CA GLN A 191 -6.45 -7.41 16.86
C GLN A 191 -6.70 -7.37 15.34
N THR A 192 -6.74 -6.19 14.73
CA THR A 192 -6.99 -6.01 13.30
C THR A 192 -5.67 -6.10 12.53
N GLN A 193 -5.46 -7.20 11.83
CA GLN A 193 -4.36 -7.34 10.89
C GLN A 193 -4.69 -6.60 9.58
N LEU A 194 -3.73 -5.84 9.08
CA LEU A 194 -3.82 -5.23 7.76
C LEU A 194 -3.06 -6.10 6.75
N GLY A 195 -3.59 -6.22 5.54
CA GLY A 195 -3.09 -7.15 4.55
C GLY A 195 -2.74 -6.51 3.22
N THR A 196 -1.86 -7.17 2.47
CA THR A 196 -1.64 -6.91 1.04
C THR A 196 -2.45 -7.89 0.22
N ALA A 197 -2.72 -7.56 -1.04
CA ALA A 197 -3.48 -8.44 -1.89
C ALA A 197 -3.00 -8.40 -3.35
N LYS A 198 -3.03 -9.57 -3.99
CA LYS A 198 -3.00 -9.70 -5.44
C LYS A 198 -4.41 -9.91 -5.97
N HIS A 199 -4.83 -9.04 -6.88
CA HIS A 199 -6.09 -9.12 -7.58
C HIS A 199 -5.89 -9.73 -8.96
N TYR A 200 -6.79 -10.61 -9.36
CA TYR A 200 -6.88 -11.20 -10.69
C TYR A 200 -8.20 -10.72 -11.28
N ILE A 201 -8.11 -9.87 -12.30
CA ILE A 201 -9.26 -9.33 -13.02
C ILE A 201 -9.41 -10.11 -14.32
N TYR A 202 -10.52 -10.82 -14.47
CA TYR A 202 -10.83 -11.60 -15.67
C TYR A 202 -11.81 -10.82 -16.54
N LEU A 203 -11.37 -10.48 -17.74
CA LEU A 203 -12.16 -9.78 -18.73
C LEU A 203 -12.69 -10.82 -19.73
N LYS A 204 -14.00 -11.06 -19.74
CA LYS A 204 -14.65 -11.82 -20.81
C LYS A 204 -14.75 -10.93 -22.02
N LEU A 205 -14.04 -11.29 -23.07
CA LEU A 205 -13.96 -10.52 -24.30
C LEU A 205 -15.12 -10.88 -25.25
N PRO A 206 -15.57 -9.94 -26.10
CA PRO A 206 -16.64 -10.20 -27.07
C PRO A 206 -16.19 -11.11 -28.23
N LYS A 207 -14.88 -11.18 -28.49
CA LYS A 207 -14.25 -12.00 -29.52
C LYS A 207 -12.97 -12.64 -28.94
N PRO A 208 -12.49 -13.77 -29.49
CA PRO A 208 -11.19 -14.29 -29.11
C PRO A 208 -10.07 -13.38 -29.61
N LEU A 209 -8.93 -13.40 -28.93
CA LEU A 209 -7.73 -12.70 -29.37
C LEU A 209 -7.03 -13.49 -30.49
N LYS A 210 -6.41 -12.78 -31.42
CA LYS A 210 -5.57 -13.32 -32.50
C LYS A 210 -4.12 -13.40 -32.05
N GLU A 211 -3.54 -14.59 -32.18
CA GLU A 211 -2.16 -14.86 -31.81
C GLU A 211 -1.19 -13.98 -32.62
N GLY A 212 -0.15 -13.48 -31.95
CA GLY A 212 0.86 -12.58 -32.51
C GLY A 212 0.45 -11.11 -32.56
N ASP A 213 -0.83 -10.76 -32.38
CA ASP A 213 -1.28 -9.36 -32.38
C ASP A 213 -1.03 -8.66 -31.03
N THR A 214 -0.94 -7.33 -31.09
CA THR A 214 -0.75 -6.47 -29.92
C THR A 214 -2.02 -5.71 -29.59
N TYR A 215 -2.45 -5.82 -28.33
CA TYR A 215 -3.65 -5.20 -27.79
C TYR A 215 -3.29 -4.08 -26.82
N LEU A 216 -3.92 -2.92 -26.99
CA LEU A 216 -3.93 -1.86 -26.00
C LEU A 216 -5.12 -2.07 -25.07
N ILE A 217 -4.84 -2.27 -23.78
CA ILE A 217 -5.85 -2.41 -22.74
C ILE A 217 -5.84 -1.12 -21.93
N ASN A 218 -6.89 -0.32 -22.09
CA ASN A 218 -7.07 0.90 -21.31
C ASN A 218 -7.87 0.61 -20.06
N LEU A 219 -7.45 1.19 -18.94
CA LEU A 219 -8.06 1.05 -17.63
C LEU A 219 -8.01 2.37 -16.84
N PRO A 220 -8.49 3.49 -17.43
CA PRO A 220 -8.26 4.84 -16.89
C PRO A 220 -9.01 5.11 -15.58
N GLY A 221 -10.07 4.34 -15.27
CA GLY A 221 -10.82 4.48 -14.02
C GLY A 221 -10.14 3.84 -12.82
N LEU A 222 -9.14 2.99 -13.05
CA LEU A 222 -8.39 2.32 -12.00
C LEU A 222 -7.20 3.22 -11.66
N ASP A 223 -7.19 3.82 -10.47
CA ASP A 223 -6.11 4.66 -9.90
C ASP A 223 -4.83 3.83 -9.70
N LEU A 224 -4.27 3.32 -10.80
CA LEU A 224 -3.10 2.45 -10.88
C LEU A 224 -1.87 3.27 -11.20
N ASN A 225 -0.71 2.63 -11.17
CA ASN A 225 0.54 3.22 -11.61
C ASN A 225 0.57 3.63 -13.10
N ARG A 226 -0.39 3.14 -13.90
CA ARG A 226 -0.57 3.45 -15.33
C ARG A 226 -2.03 3.24 -15.72
N SER A 227 -2.54 4.05 -16.65
CA SER A 227 -3.93 3.99 -17.14
C SER A 227 -4.11 3.04 -18.33
N PHE A 228 -3.05 2.39 -18.81
CA PHE A 228 -3.11 1.41 -19.90
C PHE A 228 -1.92 0.45 -19.86
N VAL A 229 -2.03 -0.66 -20.59
CA VAL A 229 -0.95 -1.63 -20.82
C VAL A 229 -1.05 -2.22 -22.24
N TYR A 230 0.11 -2.45 -22.86
CA TYR A 230 0.19 -3.23 -24.11
C TYR A 230 0.38 -4.71 -23.78
N TYR A 231 -0.42 -5.56 -24.42
CA TYR A 231 -0.35 -7.01 -24.31
C TYR A 231 -0.17 -7.62 -25.69
N VAL A 232 0.90 -8.38 -25.89
CA VAL A 232 1.09 -9.19 -27.09
C VAL A 232 0.45 -10.54 -26.82
N HIS A 233 -0.50 -10.96 -27.65
CA HIS A 233 -1.13 -12.26 -27.47
C HIS A 233 -0.22 -13.36 -28.03
N ASP A 234 0.66 -13.85 -27.17
CA ASP A 234 1.55 -14.97 -27.46
C ASP A 234 1.40 -16.02 -26.36
N PRO A 235 0.47 -16.98 -26.51
CA PRO A 235 0.19 -17.98 -25.49
C PRO A 235 1.33 -19.00 -25.32
N VAL A 236 2.28 -19.09 -26.27
CA VAL A 236 3.44 -19.97 -26.18
C VAL A 236 4.46 -19.43 -25.18
N TYR A 237 4.68 -18.12 -25.15
CA TYR A 237 5.67 -17.49 -24.28
C TYR A 237 5.09 -16.77 -23.06
N THR A 238 3.77 -16.60 -22.99
CA THR A 238 3.10 -15.93 -21.87
C THR A 238 2.62 -16.93 -20.82
N ARG A 239 3.09 -16.79 -19.57
CA ARG A 239 2.58 -17.57 -18.44
C ARG A 239 1.08 -17.32 -18.24
N SER A 240 0.26 -18.35 -18.40
CA SER A 240 -1.16 -18.32 -18.05
C SER A 240 -1.41 -18.86 -16.64
N GLU A 241 -2.30 -18.23 -15.87
CA GLU A 241 -2.76 -18.78 -14.58
C GLU A 241 -3.64 -20.03 -14.76
N ALA A 242 -4.08 -20.31 -15.99
CA ALA A 242 -4.88 -21.49 -16.30
C ALA A 242 -4.04 -22.78 -16.35
N VAL A 243 -2.73 -22.67 -16.56
CA VAL A 243 -1.83 -23.82 -16.73
C VAL A 243 -1.15 -24.13 -15.41
N HIS A 244 -1.39 -25.32 -14.88
CA HIS A 244 -0.82 -25.80 -13.63
C HIS A 244 0.11 -26.97 -13.91
N VAL A 245 1.35 -26.83 -13.47
CA VAL A 245 2.40 -27.84 -13.64
C VAL A 245 3.27 -27.86 -12.39
N SER A 246 3.98 -28.96 -12.15
CA SER A 246 5.00 -29.03 -11.10
C SER A 246 6.01 -27.89 -11.27
N GLN A 247 6.14 -27.02 -10.27
CA GLN A 247 7.14 -25.92 -10.28
C GLN A 247 8.56 -26.40 -9.98
N ILE A 248 8.71 -27.61 -9.43
CA ILE A 248 10.01 -28.26 -9.19
C ILE A 248 10.53 -28.88 -10.49
N GLY A 249 9.62 -29.23 -11.41
CA GLY A 249 9.90 -29.94 -12.66
C GLY A 249 9.57 -31.42 -12.60
N PHE A 250 10.12 -32.16 -13.57
CA PHE A 250 9.96 -33.60 -13.75
C PHE A 250 11.33 -34.23 -13.96
N ARG A 251 11.48 -35.50 -13.62
CA ARG A 251 12.70 -36.23 -13.95
C ARG A 251 12.77 -36.47 -15.45
N ALA A 252 13.99 -36.60 -15.97
CA ALA A 252 14.21 -36.91 -17.38
C ALA A 252 13.58 -38.26 -17.76
N ASP A 253 13.65 -39.24 -16.86
CA ASP A 253 13.16 -40.62 -17.01
C ASP A 253 11.67 -40.81 -16.65
N ASP A 254 10.95 -39.75 -16.25
CA ASP A 254 9.52 -39.86 -15.99
C ASP A 254 8.76 -40.22 -17.29
N PRO A 255 7.96 -41.31 -17.28
CA PRO A 255 7.24 -41.78 -18.48
C PRO A 255 6.21 -40.77 -18.98
N GLU A 256 5.67 -39.95 -18.08
CA GLU A 256 4.69 -38.90 -18.38
C GLU A 256 5.04 -37.62 -17.62
N LYS A 257 4.74 -36.48 -18.24
CA LYS A 257 4.93 -35.14 -17.66
C LYS A 257 3.62 -34.39 -17.79
N ASN A 258 2.84 -34.39 -16.72
CA ASN A 258 1.45 -33.94 -16.75
C ASN A 258 1.33 -32.46 -16.39
N ALA A 259 0.43 -31.77 -17.08
CA ALA A 259 -0.02 -30.43 -16.75
C ALA A 259 -1.55 -30.40 -16.76
N TYR A 260 -2.13 -29.53 -15.95
CA TYR A 260 -3.58 -29.37 -15.82
C TYR A 260 -4.00 -28.00 -16.34
N LEU A 261 -5.09 -27.98 -17.10
CA LEU A 261 -5.73 -26.76 -17.56
C LEU A 261 -6.97 -26.49 -16.71
N SER A 262 -6.91 -25.49 -15.83
CA SER A 262 -8.02 -25.11 -14.96
C SER A 262 -7.90 -23.66 -14.49
N VAL A 263 -9.01 -22.95 -14.35
CA VAL A 263 -9.01 -21.61 -13.75
C VAL A 263 -10.28 -21.36 -12.94
N TRP A 264 -10.11 -20.84 -11.73
CA TRP A 264 -11.19 -20.29 -10.91
C TRP A 264 -11.14 -18.77 -10.99
N MET A 265 -12.18 -18.15 -11.55
CA MET A 265 -12.25 -16.71 -11.82
C MET A 265 -12.84 -15.90 -10.65
N GLY A 266 -12.86 -16.47 -9.44
CA GLY A 266 -13.45 -15.82 -8.27
C GLY A 266 -14.96 -15.77 -8.38
N ASN A 267 -15.55 -14.57 -8.41
CA ASN A 267 -17.00 -14.40 -8.59
C ASN A 267 -17.50 -14.85 -9.98
N GLY A 268 -16.61 -15.25 -10.90
CA GLY A 268 -16.95 -15.83 -12.20
C GLY A 268 -17.09 -17.34 -12.23
N GLY A 269 -16.77 -18.05 -11.14
CA GLY A 269 -16.83 -19.50 -11.14
C GLY A 269 -15.60 -20.18 -11.77
N GLY A 270 -15.69 -21.50 -11.94
CA GLY A 270 -14.72 -22.28 -12.70
C GLY A 270 -14.97 -22.14 -14.20
N TYR A 271 -13.92 -22.06 -15.00
CA TYR A 271 -14.03 -22.11 -16.46
C TYR A 271 -13.99 -23.56 -16.94
N THR A 272 -14.92 -23.93 -17.81
CA THR A 272 -14.94 -25.25 -18.47
C THR A 272 -14.26 -25.14 -19.83
N TYR A 273 -13.14 -25.83 -19.99
CA TYR A 273 -12.48 -25.97 -21.29
C TYR A 273 -13.19 -27.05 -22.10
N PRO A 274 -13.38 -26.86 -23.42
CA PRO A 274 -13.92 -27.92 -24.27
C PRO A 274 -12.97 -29.12 -24.27
N GLU A 275 -13.55 -30.33 -24.30
CA GLU A 275 -12.79 -31.54 -24.60
C GLU A 275 -12.35 -31.48 -26.07
N ASN A 276 -11.08 -31.80 -26.32
CA ASN A 276 -10.50 -31.86 -27.66
C ASN A 276 -10.86 -33.18 -28.37
#